data_AF-A0A6L2PHD3-F1
#
_entry.id   AF-A0A6L2PHD3-F1
#
_cell.length_a   1.000
_cell.length_b   1.000
_cell.length_c   1.000
_cell.angle_alpha   90.00
_cell.angle_beta   90.00
_cell.angle_gamma   90.00
#
_symmetry.space_group_name_H-M   'P 1'
#
loop_
_entity.id
_entity.type
_entity.pdbx_description
1 polymer ?
#
loop_
_entity_poly.entity_id
_entity_poly.type
_entity_poly.pdbx_seq_one_letter_code
_entity_poly.pdbx_strand_id
1 'polypeptide(L)'
;VYRNEGPWPIRDNLPSINYYRLITRKDVFQGAGGLVATQGEEWQKLRSKMNQTMMQPRSTKLYVAPIDAVANDFIKRIRQIRDENLEMPDDFSNELCKWGLE
;
A
#
# COMPACT_ATOMS: atom_id res chain seq x y z
N VAL A 1 -5.80 8.77 21.53
CA VAL A 1 -5.21 10.06 21.10
C VAL A 1 -5.93 10.58 19.87
N TYR A 2 -5.65 10.08 18.65
CA TYR A 2 -6.29 10.59 17.41
C TYR A 2 -7.83 10.53 17.31
N ARG A 3 -8.52 9.66 18.05
CA ARG A 3 -10.00 9.62 18.06
C ARG A 3 -10.63 10.81 18.80
N ASN A 4 -9.84 11.53 19.61
CA ASN A 4 -10.32 12.66 20.43
C ASN A 4 -9.94 14.03 19.82
N GLU A 5 -9.19 14.06 18.72
CA GLU A 5 -8.71 15.29 18.06
C GLU A 5 -9.75 15.91 17.11
N GLY A 6 -10.97 15.35 17.09
CA GLY A 6 -12.04 15.78 16.19
C GLY A 6 -11.97 15.11 14.82
N PRO A 7 -12.65 15.67 13.81
CA PRO A 7 -12.83 15.02 12.51
C PRO A 7 -11.53 14.90 11.69
N TRP A 8 -10.51 15.70 12.02
CA TRP A 8 -9.25 15.78 11.29
C TRP A 8 -8.04 15.63 12.22
N PRO A 9 -7.74 14.42 12.70
CA PRO A 9 -6.53 14.19 13.49
C PRO A 9 -5.28 14.49 12.67
N ILE A 10 -4.30 15.16 13.28
CA ILE A 10 -3.05 15.54 12.61
C ILE A 10 -2.01 14.45 12.86
N ARG A 11 -1.43 13.93 11.77
CA ARG A 11 -0.41 12.86 11.79
C ARG A 11 0.78 13.28 10.95
N ASP A 12 1.49 14.32 11.36
CA ASP A 12 2.65 14.83 10.63
C ASP A 12 3.89 13.95 10.87
N ASN A 13 3.91 12.80 10.21
CA ASN A 13 4.97 11.81 10.37
C ASN A 13 6.02 11.89 9.24
N LEU A 14 5.79 12.69 8.19
CA LEU A 14 6.57 12.65 6.95
C LEU A 14 6.82 14.05 6.34
N PRO A 15 7.42 14.98 7.09
CA PRO A 15 7.66 16.35 6.62
C PRO A 15 8.58 16.42 5.41
N SER A 16 9.57 15.52 5.32
CA SER A 16 10.50 15.43 4.18
C SER A 16 9.80 15.05 2.87
N ILE A 17 8.85 14.11 2.91
CA ILE A 17 8.05 13.71 1.75
C ILE A 17 7.12 14.85 1.32
N ASN A 18 6.49 15.54 2.27
CA ASN A 18 5.68 16.71 1.99
C ASN A 18 6.49 17.79 1.28
N TYR A 19 7.67 18.13 1.82
CA TYR A 19 8.55 19.11 1.19
C TYR A 19 8.96 18.69 -0.22
N TYR A 20 9.37 17.43 -0.39
CA TYR A 20 9.79 16.92 -1.70
C TYR A 20 8.65 16.98 -2.74
N ARG A 21 7.44 16.56 -2.37
CA ARG A 21 6.30 16.53 -3.32
C ARG A 21 5.72 17.90 -3.61
N LEU A 22 5.65 18.77 -2.61
CA LEU A 22 4.99 20.07 -2.73
C LEU A 22 5.91 21.19 -3.21
N ILE A 23 7.21 21.09 -2.89
CA ILE A 23 8.21 22.11 -3.21
C ILE A 23 9.17 21.60 -4.29
N THR A 24 9.94 20.54 -4.01
CA THR A 24 11.04 20.10 -4.88
C THR A 24 10.57 19.54 -6.23
N ARG A 25 9.53 18.70 -6.23
CA ARG A 25 8.99 18.01 -7.41
C ARG A 25 7.54 18.34 -7.67
N LYS A 26 7.18 19.61 -7.46
CA LYS A 26 5.82 20.10 -7.71
C LYS A 26 5.38 19.87 -9.17
N ASP A 27 6.33 19.85 -10.10
CA ASP A 27 6.13 19.51 -11.52
C ASP A 27 5.56 18.10 -11.72
N VAL A 28 6.03 17.11 -10.94
CA VAL A 28 5.56 15.73 -11.04
C VAL A 28 4.27 15.50 -10.27
N PHE A 29 4.23 15.99 -9.03
CA PHE A 29 3.12 15.69 -8.12
C PHE A 29 1.98 16.70 -8.24
N GLN A 30 2.13 17.73 -9.07
CA GLN A 30 1.11 18.76 -9.35
C GLN A 30 0.58 19.42 -8.07
N GLY A 31 1.45 19.56 -7.05
CA GLY A 31 1.07 20.09 -5.74
C GLY A 31 0.25 19.14 -4.87
N ALA A 32 0.14 17.86 -5.21
CA ALA A 32 -0.53 16.86 -4.38
C ALA A 32 0.45 16.17 -3.42
N GLY A 33 0.21 16.30 -2.11
CA GLY A 33 0.98 15.56 -1.09
C GLY A 33 0.65 14.06 -1.07
N GLY A 34 -0.55 13.69 -1.53
CA GLY A 34 -1.09 12.33 -1.51
C GLY A 34 -1.57 11.89 -0.13
N LEU A 35 -2.34 10.80 -0.07
CA LEU A 35 -3.07 10.35 1.12
C LEU A 35 -2.21 10.18 2.38
N VAL A 36 -0.94 9.80 2.22
CA VAL A 36 -0.02 9.50 3.31
C VAL A 36 0.58 10.76 3.94
N ALA A 37 0.74 11.84 3.16
CA ALA A 37 1.46 13.04 3.58
C ALA A 37 0.53 14.24 3.83
N THR A 38 -0.61 14.31 3.14
CA THR A 38 -1.65 15.34 3.39
C THR A 38 -2.27 15.21 4.77
N GLN A 39 -2.67 16.33 5.36
CA GLN A 39 -3.34 16.41 6.67
C GLN A 39 -4.66 17.16 6.56
N GLY A 40 -5.44 17.18 7.64
CA GLY A 40 -6.61 18.06 7.73
C GLY A 40 -7.77 17.66 6.81
N GLU A 41 -8.50 18.68 6.36
CA GLU A 41 -9.65 18.51 5.47
C GLU A 41 -9.27 17.88 4.12
N GLU A 42 -8.10 18.24 3.56
CA GLU A 42 -7.62 17.71 2.28
C GLU A 42 -7.34 16.20 2.36
N TRP A 43 -6.75 15.75 3.47
CA TRP A 43 -6.63 14.32 3.76
C TRP A 43 -7.99 13.64 3.84
N GLN A 44 -8.97 14.25 4.51
CA GLN A 44 -10.30 13.66 4.66
C GLN A 44 -11.03 13.56 3.32
N LYS A 45 -10.92 14.57 2.44
CA LYS A 45 -11.49 14.56 1.09
C LYS A 45 -10.89 13.42 0.25
N LEU A 46 -9.56 13.32 0.23
CA LEU A 46 -8.84 12.24 -0.46
C LEU A 46 -9.24 10.86 0.08
N ARG A 47 -9.21 10.70 1.41
CA ARG A 47 -9.58 9.45 2.08
C ARG A 47 -11.01 9.05 1.76
N SER A 48 -11.96 9.97 1.88
CA SER A 48 -13.38 9.68 1.67
C SER A 48 -13.66 9.15 0.26
N LYS A 49 -13.02 9.73 -0.76
CA LYS A 49 -13.11 9.25 -2.14
C LYS A 49 -12.50 7.86 -2.31
N MET A 50 -11.27 7.64 -1.83
CA MET A 50 -10.58 6.35 -1.99
C MET A 50 -11.24 5.22 -1.18
N ASN A 51 -11.77 5.51 0.01
CA ASN A 51 -12.34 4.51 0.90
C ASN A 51 -13.56 3.83 0.27
N GLN A 52 -14.34 4.54 -0.54
CA GLN A 52 -15.48 3.98 -1.27
C GLN A 52 -15.05 2.91 -2.28
N THR A 53 -13.94 3.14 -2.99
CA THR A 53 -13.46 2.22 -4.01
C THR A 53 -12.67 1.04 -3.43
N MET A 54 -11.82 1.30 -2.44
CA MET A 54 -10.85 0.30 -1.96
C MET A 54 -11.35 -0.52 -0.77
N MET A 55 -12.13 0.08 0.13
CA MET A 55 -12.48 -0.53 1.43
C MET A 55 -13.93 -1.01 1.52
N GLN A 56 -14.74 -0.78 0.48
CA GLN A 56 -16.10 -1.30 0.45
C GLN A 56 -16.09 -2.80 0.14
N PRO A 57 -16.73 -3.67 0.96
CA PRO A 57 -16.70 -5.11 0.77
C PRO A 57 -17.16 -5.58 -0.61
N ARG A 58 -18.09 -4.86 -1.26
CA ARG A 58 -18.56 -5.18 -2.62
C ARG A 58 -17.44 -5.00 -3.66
N SER A 59 -16.69 -3.91 -3.55
CA SER A 59 -15.56 -3.61 -4.44
C SER A 59 -14.37 -4.51 -4.13
N THR A 60 -14.05 -4.73 -2.84
CA THR A 60 -12.92 -5.57 -2.42
C THR A 60 -13.10 -7.03 -2.84
N LYS A 61 -14.33 -7.56 -2.83
CA LYS A 61 -14.63 -8.94 -3.26
C LYS A 61 -14.17 -9.26 -4.68
N LEU A 62 -14.20 -8.29 -5.58
CA LEU A 62 -13.74 -8.48 -6.97
C LEU A 62 -12.25 -8.81 -7.05
N TYR A 63 -11.46 -8.36 -6.08
CA TYR A 63 -10.02 -8.59 -6.03
C TYR A 63 -9.65 -9.90 -5.30
N VAL A 64 -10.59 -10.54 -4.61
CA VAL A 64 -10.29 -11.77 -3.84
C VAL A 64 -9.83 -12.90 -4.76
N ALA A 65 -10.55 -13.17 -5.84
CA ALA A 65 -10.21 -14.24 -6.77
C ALA A 65 -8.82 -14.06 -7.43
N PRO A 66 -8.46 -12.88 -7.99
CA PRO A 66 -7.13 -12.70 -8.56
C PRO A 66 -6.02 -12.73 -7.50
N ILE A 67 -6.24 -12.17 -6.30
CA ILE A 67 -5.25 -12.25 -5.21
C ILE A 67 -5.03 -13.70 -4.78
N ASP A 68 -6.10 -14.50 -4.67
CA ASP A 68 -6.01 -15.92 -4.36
C ASP A 68 -5.27 -16.71 -5.45
N ALA A 69 -5.48 -16.37 -6.72
CA ALA A 69 -4.73 -16.97 -7.82
C ALA A 69 -3.22 -16.71 -7.70
N VAL A 70 -2.82 -15.45 -7.47
CA VAL A 70 -1.41 -15.07 -7.26
C VAL A 70 -0.83 -15.76 -6.03
N ALA A 71 -1.57 -15.85 -4.92
CA ALA A 71 -1.13 -16.56 -3.72
C ALA A 71 -0.93 -18.07 -3.98
N ASN A 72 -1.83 -18.71 -4.73
CA ASN A 72 -1.70 -20.11 -5.11
C ASN A 72 -0.50 -20.35 -6.03
N ASP A 73 -0.23 -19.45 -6.97
CA ASP A 73 0.93 -19.53 -7.85
C ASP A 73 2.24 -19.33 -7.08
N PHE A 74 2.25 -18.44 -6.10
CA PHE A 74 3.38 -18.30 -5.18
C PHE A 74 3.63 -19.57 -4.35
N ILE A 75 2.59 -20.24 -3.86
CA ILE A 75 2.73 -21.53 -3.16
C ILE A 75 3.31 -22.61 -4.10
N LYS A 76 2.86 -22.66 -5.36
CA LYS A 76 3.43 -23.58 -6.36
C LYS A 76 4.91 -23.29 -6.58
N ARG A 77 5.28 -22.01 -6.70
CA ARG A 77 6.67 -21.56 -6.85
C ARG A 77 7.54 -22.00 -5.67
N ILE A 78 7.10 -21.77 -4.43
CA ILE A 78 7.77 -22.25 -3.21
C ILE A 78 8.05 -23.76 -3.27
N ARG A 79 7.05 -24.55 -3.68
CA ARG A 79 7.20 -26.01 -3.79
C ARG A 79 8.20 -26.45 -4.85
N GLN A 80 8.43 -25.63 -5.88
CA GLN A 80 9.38 -25.91 -6.97
C GLN A 80 10.82 -25.53 -6.63
N ILE A 81 11.03 -24.50 -5.82
CA ILE A 81 12.37 -23.97 -5.52
C ILE A 81 12.97 -24.50 -4.22
N ARG A 82 12.18 -25.14 -3.37
CA ARG A 82 12.69 -25.76 -2.14
C ARG A 82 13.63 -26.91 -2.43
N ASP A 83 14.60 -27.10 -1.54
CA ASP A 83 15.54 -28.21 -1.62
C ASP A 83 14.93 -29.55 -1.12
N GLU A 84 15.76 -30.59 -1.09
CA GLU A 84 15.37 -31.93 -0.60
C GLU A 84 15.00 -31.93 0.89
N ASN A 85 15.52 -30.97 1.68
CA ASN A 85 15.21 -30.78 3.09
C ASN A 85 13.97 -29.92 3.32
N LEU A 86 13.31 -29.47 2.25
CA LEU A 86 12.17 -28.55 2.26
C LEU A 86 12.51 -27.13 2.73
N GLU A 87 13.78 -26.74 2.62
CA GLU A 87 14.27 -25.41 2.94
C GLU A 87 14.22 -24.48 1.73
N MET A 88 14.08 -23.18 1.99
CA MET A 88 14.06 -22.15 0.95
C MET A 88 15.49 -21.75 0.56
N PRO A 89 15.73 -21.36 -0.70
CA PRO A 89 17.01 -20.79 -1.12
C PRO A 89 17.41 -19.55 -0.29
N ASP A 90 18.70 -19.30 -0.15
CA ASP A 90 19.25 -18.14 0.57
C ASP A 90 18.72 -16.80 0.03
N ASP A 91 18.37 -16.75 -1.26
CA ASP A 91 17.86 -15.56 -1.95
C ASP A 91 16.33 -15.50 -2.03
N PHE A 92 15.61 -16.27 -1.20
CA PHE A 92 14.15 -16.32 -1.17
C PHE A 92 13.48 -14.95 -0.96
N SER A 93 14.18 -13.99 -0.34
CA SER A 93 13.74 -12.60 -0.25
C SER A 93 13.40 -11.98 -1.60
N ASN A 94 14.10 -12.36 -2.67
CA ASN A 94 13.80 -11.94 -4.04
C ASN A 94 12.44 -12.44 -4.52
N GLU A 95 12.08 -13.69 -4.17
CA GLU A 95 10.79 -14.27 -4.54
C GLU A 95 9.64 -13.59 -3.76
N LEU A 96 9.88 -13.22 -2.50
CA LEU A 96 8.93 -12.39 -1.73
C LEU A 96 8.74 -11.01 -2.35
N CYS A 97 9.82 -10.37 -2.82
CA CYS A 97 9.74 -9.08 -3.51
C CYS A 97 8.95 -9.18 -4.83
N LYS A 98 9.14 -10.25 -5.61
CA LYS A 98 8.36 -10.50 -6.83
C LYS A 98 6.88 -10.67 -6.52
N TRP A 99 6.55 -11.54 -5.56
CA TRP A 99 5.17 -11.76 -5.13
C TRP A 99 4.48 -10.49 -4.63
N GLY A 100 5.20 -9.61 -3.92
CA GLY A 100 4.66 -8.33 -3.46
C GLY A 100 4.35 -7.31 -4.57
N LEU A 101 4.78 -7.56 -5.81
CA LEU A 101 4.62 -6.66 -6.96
C LEU A 101 3.76 -7.23 -8.10
N GLU A 102 3.34 -8.49 -8.02
CA GLU A 102 2.38 -9.13 -8.94
C GLU A 102 0.94 -8.67 -8.70
#